data_AF-W7DND6-F1
#
_entry.id   AF-W7DND6-F1
#
_cell.length_a   1.000
_cell.length_b   1.000
_cell.length_c   1.000
_cell.angle_alpha   90.00
_cell.angle_beta   90.00
_cell.angle_gamma   90.00
#
_symmetry.space_group_name_H-M   'P 1'
#
loop_
_entity.id
_entity.type
_entity.pdbx_description
1 polymer ?
#
loop_
_entity_poly.entity_id
_entity_poly.type
_entity_poly.pdbx_seq_one_letter_code
_entity_poly.pdbx_strand_id
1 'polypeptide(L)'
;MRYQDILDEYPKSDPLMTNITTAEPNVIGVFIQNSKIYIKVNDERRIAVDTNDCGKLEYELENLSVGDVVLFEMKDGSKYTTFWEEKNNESKSLFSDRFFF
;
A
#
# COMPACT_ATOMS: atom_id res chain seq x y z
N MET A 1 1.35 -23.82 -1.22
CA MET A 1 2.44 -22.84 -1.44
C MET A 1 2.74 -22.18 -0.12
N ARG A 2 4.02 -22.03 0.25
CA ARG A 2 4.42 -21.36 1.50
C ARG A 2 4.59 -19.86 1.21
N TYR A 3 4.37 -19.00 2.22
CA TYR A 3 4.53 -17.55 2.08
C TYR A 3 5.91 -17.12 1.55
N GLN A 4 6.94 -17.91 1.87
CA GLN A 4 8.30 -17.66 1.40
C GLN A 4 8.41 -17.75 -0.13
N ASP A 5 7.66 -18.65 -0.76
CA ASP A 5 7.71 -18.88 -2.20
C ASP A 5 7.10 -17.69 -2.98
N ILE A 6 6.17 -16.95 -2.37
CA ILE A 6 5.50 -15.78 -2.95
C ILE A 6 6.43 -14.55 -2.98
N LEU A 7 7.32 -14.42 -1.99
CA LEU A 7 8.29 -13.32 -1.91
C LEU A 7 9.41 -13.44 -2.94
N ASP A 8 9.74 -14.66 -3.35
CA ASP A 8 10.81 -14.93 -4.32
C ASP A 8 10.31 -14.85 -5.78
N GLU A 9 9.01 -15.04 -6.03
CA GLU A 9 8.41 -15.07 -7.38
C GLU A 9 7.84 -13.72 -7.83
N TYR A 10 7.46 -12.83 -6.90
CA TYR A 10 7.09 -11.45 -7.21
C TYR A 10 8.27 -10.51 -6.91
N PRO A 11 9.05 -10.09 -7.92
CA PRO A 11 10.13 -9.15 -7.68
C PRO A 11 9.53 -7.80 -7.31
N LYS A 12 9.42 -7.50 -6.01
CA LYS A 12 9.54 -6.15 -5.41
C LYS A 12 8.82 -5.02 -6.17
N SER A 13 7.74 -5.33 -6.88
CA SER A 13 6.99 -4.36 -7.65
C SER A 13 6.10 -3.64 -6.66
N ASP A 14 6.11 -2.32 -6.71
CA ASP A 14 5.18 -1.51 -5.94
C ASP A 14 3.76 -2.07 -6.14
N PRO A 15 3.11 -2.61 -5.09
CA PRO A 15 1.76 -3.16 -5.21
C PRO A 15 0.73 -2.04 -5.43
N LEU A 16 1.13 -0.79 -5.21
CA LEU A 16 0.32 0.38 -5.45
C LEU A 16 0.44 0.81 -6.92
N MET A 17 -0.70 1.04 -7.54
CA MET A 17 -0.80 1.58 -8.90
C MET A 17 -0.58 3.09 -8.92
N THR A 18 -0.86 3.76 -7.81
CA THR A 18 -0.77 5.21 -7.64
C THR A 18 -0.09 5.55 -6.32
N ASN A 19 0.64 6.66 -6.30
CA ASN A 19 1.20 7.17 -5.05
C ASN A 19 0.07 7.70 -4.17
N ILE A 20 0.19 7.46 -2.87
CA ILE A 20 -0.76 7.97 -1.89
C ILE A 20 -0.26 9.35 -1.44
N THR A 21 -1.04 10.40 -1.68
CA THR A 21 -0.69 11.77 -1.33
C THR A 21 -1.84 12.48 -0.62
N THR A 22 -1.58 13.65 -0.02
CA THR A 22 -2.64 14.48 0.60
C THR A 22 -3.67 14.99 -0.41
N ALA A 23 -3.26 15.20 -1.67
CA ALA A 23 -4.16 15.62 -2.75
C ALA A 23 -4.92 14.44 -3.39
N GLU A 24 -4.32 13.25 -3.37
CA GLU A 24 -4.90 12.01 -3.88
C GLU A 24 -4.75 10.91 -2.82
N PRO A 25 -5.63 10.88 -1.80
CA PRO A 25 -5.55 9.92 -0.70
C PRO A 25 -6.11 8.54 -1.08
N ASN A 26 -6.09 8.21 -2.36
CA ASN A 26 -6.63 6.97 -2.90
C ASN A 26 -5.56 5.90 -2.93
N VAL A 27 -5.80 4.85 -2.16
CA VAL A 27 -5.03 3.61 -2.17
C VAL A 27 -5.62 2.72 -3.25
N ILE A 28 -4.89 2.60 -4.36
CA ILE A 28 -5.26 1.69 -5.44
C ILE A 28 -4.09 0.73 -5.62
N GLY A 29 -4.34 -0.57 -5.45
CA GLY A 29 -3.30 -1.58 -5.55
C GLY A 29 -3.82 -2.95 -5.94
N VAL A 30 -2.89 -3.82 -6.35
CA VAL A 30 -3.17 -5.22 -6.68
C VAL A 30 -2.44 -6.12 -5.70
N PHE A 31 -3.21 -6.88 -4.93
CA PHE A 31 -2.76 -7.80 -3.90
C PHE A 31 -3.29 -9.21 -4.17
N ILE A 32 -3.23 -10.09 -3.17
CA ILE A 32 -3.77 -11.45 -3.27
C ILE A 32 -5.30 -11.39 -3.42
N GLN A 33 -5.84 -12.18 -4.35
CA GLN A 33 -7.29 -12.30 -4.60
C GLN A 33 -8.04 -12.79 -3.36
N ASN A 34 -9.27 -12.29 -3.17
CA ASN A 34 -10.17 -12.74 -2.10
C ASN A 34 -9.50 -12.74 -0.70
N SER A 35 -8.68 -11.74 -0.43
CA SER A 35 -7.93 -11.59 0.80
C SER A 35 -8.34 -10.33 1.55
N LYS A 36 -8.14 -10.34 2.87
CA LYS A 36 -8.42 -9.19 3.74
C LYS A 36 -7.11 -8.49 4.07
N ILE A 37 -6.95 -7.28 3.56
CA ILE A 37 -5.83 -6.40 3.81
C ILE A 37 -6.20 -5.42 4.92
N TYR A 38 -5.28 -5.17 5.83
CA TYR A 38 -5.46 -4.21 6.90
C TYR A 38 -4.60 -3.00 6.62
N ILE A 39 -5.23 -1.84 6.46
CA ILE A 39 -4.56 -0.57 6.23
C ILE A 39 -4.50 0.17 7.56
N LYS A 40 -3.35 0.72 7.90
CA LYS A 40 -3.13 1.50 9.12
C LYS A 40 -2.30 2.72 8.79
N VAL A 41 -2.78 3.91 9.15
CA VAL A 41 -1.99 5.14 9.06
C VAL A 41 -1.31 5.35 10.40
N ASN A 42 0.02 5.46 10.41
CA ASN A 42 0.84 5.60 11.62
C ASN A 42 0.48 4.55 12.70
N ASP A 43 0.10 5.03 13.88
CA ASP A 43 -0.35 4.23 15.03
C ASP A 43 -1.87 4.23 15.25
N GLU A 44 -2.63 4.60 14.22
CA GLU A 44 -4.08 4.67 14.30
C GLU A 44 -4.78 3.31 14.18
N ARG A 45 -6.11 3.37 14.13
CA ARG A 45 -6.97 2.20 13.98
C ARG A 45 -6.73 1.53 12.62
N ARG A 46 -6.67 0.21 12.65
CA ARG A 46 -6.65 -0.63 11.44
C ARG A 46 -8.00 -0.61 10.75
N ILE A 47 -7.97 -0.46 9.44
CA ILE A 47 -9.12 -0.54 8.56
C ILE A 47 -8.98 -1.83 7.78
N ALA A 48 -9.99 -2.69 7.85
CA ALA A 48 -10.00 -3.93 7.08
C ALA A 48 -10.68 -3.69 5.73
N VAL A 49 -9.98 -3.99 4.65
CA VAL A 49 -10.45 -3.87 3.28
C VAL A 49 -10.28 -5.21 2.58
N ASP A 50 -11.35 -5.68 1.94
CA ASP A 50 -11.33 -6.93 1.19
C ASP A 50 -10.93 -6.67 -0.26
N THR A 51 -10.02 -7.48 -0.80
CA THR A 51 -9.65 -7.45 -2.22
C THR A 51 -10.71 -8.17 -3.04
N ASN A 52 -10.91 -7.73 -4.28
CA ASN A 52 -11.85 -8.39 -5.19
C ASN A 52 -11.28 -9.68 -5.80
N ASP A 53 -12.04 -10.32 -6.70
CA ASP A 53 -11.65 -11.54 -7.41
C ASP A 53 -10.40 -11.38 -8.29
N CYS A 54 -10.04 -10.14 -8.63
CA CYS A 54 -8.80 -9.82 -9.36
C CYS A 54 -7.65 -9.43 -8.43
N GLY A 55 -7.87 -9.40 -7.11
CA GLY A 55 -6.88 -8.95 -6.12
C GLY A 55 -6.79 -7.43 -6.01
N LYS A 56 -7.61 -6.70 -6.75
CA LYS A 56 -7.63 -5.24 -6.72
C LYS A 56 -8.29 -4.77 -5.43
N LEU A 57 -7.66 -3.76 -4.83
CA LEU A 57 -8.13 -3.02 -3.67
C LEU A 57 -8.19 -1.54 -4.04
N GLU A 58 -9.28 -0.89 -3.65
CA GLU A 58 -9.45 0.56 -3.74
C GLU A 58 -9.98 1.06 -2.40
N TYR A 59 -9.28 2.00 -1.79
CA TYR A 59 -9.68 2.61 -0.52
C TYR A 59 -9.26 4.07 -0.44
N GLU A 60 -10.15 4.94 0.00
CA GLU A 60 -9.86 6.36 0.22
C GLU A 60 -9.50 6.60 1.69
N LEU A 61 -8.32 7.14 1.95
CA LEU A 61 -7.88 7.52 3.29
C LEU A 61 -8.46 8.87 3.69
N GLU A 62 -9.06 8.94 4.87
CA GLU A 62 -9.48 10.21 5.45
C GLU A 62 -8.34 10.81 6.29
N ASN A 63 -8.19 12.15 6.24
CA ASN A 63 -7.26 12.91 7.10
C ASN A 63 -5.77 12.59 6.94
N LEU A 64 -5.32 12.20 5.75
CA LEU A 64 -3.91 11.98 5.49
C LEU A 64 -3.11 13.30 5.53
N SER A 65 -2.03 13.32 6.31
CA SER A 65 -1.10 14.44 6.42
C SER A 65 0.26 14.11 5.81
N VAL A 66 1.04 15.14 5.50
CA VAL A 66 2.40 14.99 4.96
C VAL A 66 3.30 14.36 6.02
N GLY A 67 4.06 13.36 5.61
CA GLY A 67 4.96 12.62 6.49
C GLY A 67 4.31 11.42 7.17
N ASP A 68 2.99 11.24 7.03
CA ASP A 68 2.30 10.04 7.50
C ASP A 68 2.79 8.79 6.79
N VAL A 69 2.79 7.69 7.54
CA VAL A 69 3.20 6.38 7.07
C VAL A 69 1.99 5.48 6.96
N VAL A 70 1.70 4.99 5.76
CA VAL A 70 0.63 4.05 5.50
C VAL A 70 1.21 2.64 5.50
N LEU A 71 0.76 1.83 6.46
CA LEU A 71 1.16 0.45 6.65
C LEU A 71 0.08 -0.48 6.11
N PHE A 72 0.52 -1.47 5.35
CA PHE A 72 -0.31 -2.54 4.83
C PHE A 72 0.08 -3.83 5.53
N GLU A 73 -0.90 -4.40 6.21
CA GLU A 73 -0.75 -5.60 7.02
C GLU A 73 -1.65 -6.71 6.50
N MET A 74 -1.17 -7.94 6.60
CA MET A 74 -2.00 -9.14 6.48
C MET A 74 -2.11 -9.81 7.84
N LYS A 75 -3.27 -10.42 8.09
CA LYS A 75 -3.50 -11.20 9.30
C LYS A 75 -3.12 -12.65 9.06
N ASP A 76 -2.09 -13.12 9.76
CA ASP A 76 -1.69 -14.53 9.81
C ASP A 76 -2.05 -15.11 11.17
N GLY A 77 -3.18 -15.81 11.24
CA GLY A 77 -3.76 -16.33 12.48
C GLY A 77 -4.13 -15.20 13.46
N SER A 78 -3.37 -15.07 14.55
CA SER A 78 -3.56 -14.02 15.56
C SER A 78 -2.63 -12.81 15.41
N LYS A 79 -1.70 -12.85 14.45
CA LYS A 79 -0.69 -11.81 14.25
C LYS A 79 -1.00 -10.97 13.01
N TYR A 80 -0.64 -9.70 13.09
CA TYR A 80 -0.62 -8.80 11.93
C TYR A 80 0.83 -8.64 11.49
N THR A 81 1.07 -8.89 10.22
CA THR A 81 2.40 -8.79 9.62
C THR A 81 2.35 -7.70 8.56
N THR A 82 3.14 -6.64 8.76
CA THR A 82 3.34 -5.60 7.76
C THR A 82 4.12 -6.19 6.58
N PHE A 83 3.58 -6.07 5.39
CA PHE A 83 4.24 -6.52 4.17
C PHE A 83 4.58 -5.36 3.23
N TRP A 84 3.93 -4.20 3.40
CA TRP A 84 4.22 -2.98 2.65
C TRP A 84 4.07 -1.74 3.53
N GLU A 85 4.91 -0.75 3.27
CA GLU A 85 4.91 0.55 3.92
C GLU A 85 5.08 1.62 2.85
N GLU A 86 4.14 2.56 2.75
CA GLU A 86 4.28 3.74 1.90
C GLU A 86 4.30 4.98 2.78
N LYS A 87 5.36 5.78 2.65
CA LYS A 87 5.46 7.06 3.31
C LYS A 87 4.93 8.15 2.39
N ASN A 88 3.94 8.91 2.86
CA ASN A 88 3.45 10.10 2.17
C ASN A 88 4.51 11.21 2.25
N ASN A 89 5.47 11.16 1.33
CA ASN A 89 6.33 12.28 1.04
C ASN A 89 5.61 13.09 -0.04
N GLU A 90 5.16 14.30 0.30
CA GLU A 90 4.55 15.26 -0.65
C GLU A 90 5.41 15.47 -1.92
N SER A 91 6.69 15.09 -1.86
CA SER A 91 7.65 15.07 -2.94
C SER A 91 7.80 13.70 -3.63
N LYS A 92 6.76 13.17 -4.27
CA LYS A 92 6.94 12.49 -5.58
C LYS A 92 6.43 13.43 -6.67
N SER A 93 6.98 14.63 -6.67
CA SER A 93 6.89 15.56 -7.79
C SER A 93 7.51 14.86 -9.00
N LEU A 94 6.68 14.46 -9.97
CA LEU A 94 7.07 14.07 -11.33
C LEU A 94 7.64 15.29 -12.07
N PHE A 95 8.67 15.92 -11.53
CA PHE A 95 9.45 16.91 -12.24
C PHE A 95 10.73 16.24 -12.74
N SER A 96 10.66 15.80 -13.99
CA SER A 96 11.65 16.20 -14.99
C SER A 96 13.11 15.88 -14.64
N ASP A 97 13.53 14.66 -14.97
CA ASP A 97 14.90 14.40 -15.47
C ASP A 97 15.06 15.00 -16.89
N ARG A 98 14.77 16.31 -17.03
CA ARG A 98 15.33 17.15 -18.09
C ARG A 98 16.36 18.07 -17.47
N PHE A 99 17.47 17.47 -17.05
CA PHE A 99 18.71 18.22 -16.96
C PHE A 99 19.49 18.06 -18.26
N PHE A 100 19.58 19.20 -18.93
CA PHE A 100 20.40 19.55 -20.08
C PHE A 100 21.85 19.09 -19.92
N PHE A 101 22.43 18.57 -21.00
CA PHE A 101 23.75 18.94 -21.49
C PHE A 101 23.69 19.05 -23.02
#